data_AF-A0A0S2LI05-F1
#
_entry.id   AF-A0A0S2LI05-F1
#
_cell.length_a   1.000
_cell.length_b   1.000
_cell.length_c   1.000
_cell.angle_alpha   90.00
_cell.angle_beta   90.00
_cell.angle_gamma   90.00
#
_symmetry.space_group_name_H-M   'P 1'
#
loop_
_entity.id
_entity.type
_entity.pdbx_description
1 polymer ?
#
loop_
_entity_poly.entity_id
_entity_poly.type
_entity_poly.pdbx_seq_one_letter_code
_entity_poly.pdbx_strand_id
1 'polypeptide(L)'
;MLNEKIHLINQARLVLTSPQLKDEWLASFSAWARSSQGIQGLHETGGSLKAGGGGRGPHVFRHISLDEFTPHYVDGTAENEHEENADEKEEEEEEEPQYFTYPCRCSGQFMISLEQLEEGVEVVGCEGCGEWVRVGYEVVEDV
;
A
#
# COMPACT_ATOMS: atom_id res chain seq x y z
N MET A 1 32.06 -0.05 18.95
CA MET A 1 32.07 0.58 17.60
C MET A 1 32.41 -0.37 16.44
N LEU A 2 33.55 -1.07 16.37
CA LEU A 2 33.83 -2.00 15.24
C LEU A 2 33.24 -3.41 15.44
N ASN A 3 33.43 -4.00 16.63
CA ASN A 3 32.90 -5.34 16.97
C ASN A 3 31.36 -5.40 16.97
N GLU A 4 30.73 -4.29 17.35
CA GLU A 4 29.28 -4.11 17.37
C GLU A 4 28.69 -4.07 15.96
N LYS A 5 29.39 -3.43 15.01
CA LYS A 5 29.03 -3.46 13.59
C LYS A 5 29.17 -4.86 13.00
N ILE A 6 30.23 -5.59 13.36
CA ILE A 6 30.42 -6.98 12.93
C ILE A 6 29.28 -7.87 13.45
N HIS A 7 28.88 -7.67 14.72
CA HIS A 7 27.76 -8.41 15.30
C HIS A 7 26.44 -8.14 14.58
N LEU A 8 26.16 -6.86 14.27
CA LEU A 8 24.97 -6.46 13.54
C LEU A 8 24.91 -7.08 12.13
N ILE A 9 26.04 -7.05 11.42
CA ILE A 9 26.15 -7.61 10.06
C ILE A 9 25.90 -9.13 10.09
N ASN A 10 26.46 -9.83 11.08
CA ASN A 10 26.29 -11.26 11.22
C ASN A 10 24.84 -11.65 11.57
N GLN A 11 24.17 -10.86 12.43
CA GLN A 11 22.76 -11.06 12.74
C GLN A 11 21.85 -10.81 11.52
N ALA A 12 22.09 -9.72 10.78
CA ALA A 12 21.33 -9.44 9.56
C ALA A 12 21.52 -10.55 8.51
N ARG A 13 22.75 -11.06 8.36
CA ARG A 13 23.04 -12.17 7.45
C ARG A 13 22.29 -13.44 7.85
N LEU A 14 22.17 -13.72 9.15
CA LEU A 14 21.45 -14.89 9.67
C LEU A 14 19.95 -14.81 9.34
N VAL A 15 19.33 -13.64 9.54
CA VAL A 15 17.91 -13.39 9.22
C VAL A 15 17.68 -13.53 7.71
N LEU A 16 18.57 -12.99 6.87
CA LEU A 16 18.40 -13.03 5.41
C LEU A 16 18.69 -14.39 4.77
N THR A 17 19.43 -15.27 5.44
CA THR A 17 19.82 -16.59 4.90
C THR A 17 18.97 -17.74 5.42
N SER A 18 18.12 -17.50 6.43
CA SER A 18 17.20 -18.52 6.95
C SER A 18 15.75 -18.14 6.61
N PRO A 19 14.99 -19.01 5.91
CA PRO A 19 13.61 -18.71 5.52
C PRO A 19 12.70 -18.40 6.71
N GLN A 20 12.83 -19.14 7.82
CA GLN A 20 11.93 -18.98 8.97
C GLN A 20 12.14 -17.66 9.72
N LEU A 21 13.39 -17.24 9.96
CA LEU A 21 13.65 -15.94 10.60
C LEU A 21 13.26 -14.77 9.70
N LYS A 22 13.42 -14.94 8.39
CA LYS A 22 12.98 -13.91 7.44
C LYS A 22 11.47 -13.69 7.54
N ASP A 23 10.68 -14.77 7.58
CA ASP A 23 9.24 -14.70 7.67
C ASP A 23 8.77 -14.11 9.03
N GLU A 24 9.39 -14.53 10.14
CA GLU A 24 9.11 -13.98 11.48
C GLU A 24 9.48 -12.48 11.59
N TRP A 25 10.60 -12.08 10.99
CA TRP A 25 11.04 -10.69 10.95
C TRP A 25 10.10 -9.84 10.08
N LEU A 26 9.65 -10.35 8.94
CA LEU A 26 8.67 -9.68 8.08
C LEU A 26 7.32 -9.50 8.79
N ALA A 27 6.85 -10.51 9.52
CA ALA A 27 5.63 -10.42 10.32
C ALA A 27 5.73 -9.39 11.46
N SER A 28 6.88 -9.33 12.13
CA SER A 28 7.13 -8.33 13.18
C SER A 28 7.24 -6.91 12.62
N PHE A 29 7.86 -6.77 11.44
CA PHE A 29 7.98 -5.49 10.75
C PHE A 29 6.63 -4.99 10.24
N SER A 30 5.80 -5.88 9.67
CA SER A 30 4.45 -5.51 9.21
C SER A 30 3.52 -5.16 10.38
N ALA A 31 3.63 -5.84 11.52
CA ALA A 31 2.91 -5.49 12.74
C ALA A 31 3.36 -4.14 13.33
N TRP A 32 4.67 -3.83 13.31
CA TRP A 32 5.16 -2.50 13.69
C TRP A 32 4.60 -1.43 12.74
N ALA A 33 4.71 -1.65 11.43
CA ALA A 33 4.20 -0.71 10.42
C ALA A 33 2.70 -0.41 10.60
N ARG A 34 1.92 -1.40 11.04
CA ARG A 34 0.51 -1.25 11.42
C ARG A 34 0.30 -0.52 12.76
N SER A 35 1.22 -0.64 13.70
CA SER A 35 1.09 -0.07 15.06
C SER A 35 1.49 1.41 15.16
N SER A 36 2.26 1.96 14.22
CA SER A 36 2.68 3.36 14.27
C SER A 36 1.57 4.31 13.84
N GLN A 37 0.67 4.64 14.77
CA GLN A 37 0.13 6.00 14.86
C GLN A 37 1.31 6.99 14.78
N GLY A 38 1.56 7.60 13.62
CA GLY A 38 2.75 8.43 13.43
C GLY A 38 2.99 9.07 12.06
N ILE A 39 2.02 9.12 11.14
CA ILE A 39 2.09 10.01 9.95
C ILE A 39 1.02 11.12 9.95
N GLN A 40 0.15 11.19 10.97
CA GLN A 40 -0.83 12.28 11.14
C GLN A 40 -0.24 13.62 11.65
N GLY A 41 1.06 13.88 11.47
CA GLY A 41 1.71 15.04 12.08
C GLY A 41 2.98 15.51 11.40
N LEU A 42 2.92 15.90 10.13
CA LEU A 42 3.90 16.85 9.60
C LEU A 42 3.21 17.93 8.77
N HIS A 43 2.54 18.82 9.50
CA HIS A 43 2.21 20.15 9.03
C HIS A 43 3.49 20.94 8.74
N GLU A 44 3.41 21.72 7.66
CA GLU A 44 4.32 22.69 7.11
C GLU A 44 5.19 23.41 8.16
N THR A 45 6.47 23.07 8.26
CA THR A 45 7.55 24.07 8.45
C THR A 45 8.89 23.43 8.06
N GLY A 46 9.62 24.10 7.18
CA GLY A 46 10.97 23.71 6.78
C GLY A 46 11.91 23.65 7.98
N GLY A 47 12.29 22.44 8.37
CA GLY A 47 13.29 22.17 9.40
C GLY A 47 14.30 21.15 8.88
N SER A 48 15.48 21.64 8.49
CA SER A 48 16.64 20.82 8.17
C SER A 48 17.12 20.12 9.45
N LEU A 49 16.70 18.86 9.64
CA LEU A 49 17.15 18.02 10.75
C LEU A 49 18.27 17.10 10.27
N LYS A 50 19.42 17.22 10.97
CA LYS A 50 20.66 16.49 10.72
C LYS A 50 20.47 14.98 10.76
N ALA A 51 21.12 14.32 9.81
CA ALA A 51 21.21 12.88 9.70
C ALA A 51 21.88 12.25 10.93
N GLY A 52 21.13 11.40 11.62
CA GLY A 52 21.60 10.47 12.63
C GLY A 52 20.65 9.28 12.69
N GLY A 53 20.75 8.35 11.73
CA GLY A 53 20.17 7.00 11.83
C GLY A 53 18.66 6.87 12.06
N GLY A 54 17.84 7.87 11.68
CA GLY A 54 16.38 7.79 11.75
C GLY A 54 15.80 7.35 10.41
N GLY A 55 15.17 6.17 10.36
CA GLY A 55 14.50 5.65 9.17
C GLY A 55 13.44 6.63 8.70
N ARG A 56 13.74 7.37 7.62
CA ARG A 56 12.70 8.04 6.85
C ARG A 56 11.83 6.94 6.26
N GLY A 57 10.52 7.04 6.47
CA GLY A 57 9.55 6.18 5.80
C GLY A 57 9.73 6.20 4.27
N PRO A 58 9.00 5.34 3.55
CA PRO A 58 9.10 5.26 2.09
C PRO A 58 9.04 6.66 1.45
N HIS A 59 9.94 6.91 0.51
CA HIS A 59 10.00 8.21 -0.16
C HIS A 59 8.81 8.33 -1.12
N VAL A 60 7.78 9.02 -0.67
CA VAL A 60 6.59 9.35 -1.49
C VAL A 60 6.96 10.42 -2.50
N PHE A 61 6.85 10.12 -3.80
CA PHE A 61 7.21 11.06 -4.86
C PHE A 61 6.00 11.85 -5.40
N ARG A 62 4.77 11.36 -5.20
CA ARG A 62 3.54 11.98 -5.69
C ARG A 62 2.34 11.65 -4.80
N HIS A 63 1.39 12.58 -4.72
CA HIS A 63 0.06 12.36 -4.17
C HIS A 63 -0.93 12.28 -5.35
N ILE A 64 -1.84 11.30 -5.31
CA ILE A 64 -2.79 10.98 -6.39
C ILE A 64 -4.17 10.78 -5.75
N SER A 65 -5.24 11.38 -6.31
CA SER A 65 -6.59 11.12 -5.80
C SER A 65 -7.00 9.68 -6.11
N LEU A 66 -7.77 9.03 -5.23
CA LEU A 66 -8.34 7.72 -5.51
C LEU A 66 -9.21 7.74 -6.77
N ASP A 67 -9.86 8.87 -7.08
CA ASP A 67 -10.65 9.08 -8.31
C ASP A 67 -9.83 8.95 -9.61
N GLU A 68 -8.50 9.12 -9.53
CA GLU A 68 -7.61 8.92 -10.68
C GLU A 68 -7.26 7.44 -10.90
N PHE A 69 -7.56 6.55 -9.95
CA PHE A 69 -7.31 5.13 -10.08
C PHE A 69 -8.44 4.47 -10.87
N THR A 70 -8.09 3.41 -11.60
CA THR A 70 -9.06 2.53 -12.25
C THR A 70 -9.59 1.52 -11.24
N PRO A 71 -10.90 1.51 -10.92
CA PRO A 71 -11.51 0.50 -10.06
C PRO A 71 -11.62 -0.86 -10.77
N HIS A 72 -11.50 -1.94 -10.01
CA HIS A 72 -11.68 -3.32 -10.49
C HIS A 72 -12.70 -4.04 -9.62
N TYR A 73 -13.78 -4.46 -10.24
CA TYR A 73 -14.88 -5.20 -9.63
C TYR A 73 -14.71 -6.69 -9.88
N VAL A 74 -15.15 -7.53 -8.95
CA VAL A 74 -15.14 -8.98 -9.15
C VAL A 74 -16.43 -9.37 -9.85
N ASP A 75 -16.40 -9.40 -11.18
CA ASP A 75 -17.52 -9.99 -11.92
C ASP A 75 -17.67 -11.46 -11.49
N GLY A 76 -18.75 -11.75 -10.80
CA GLY A 76 -19.24 -13.10 -10.61
C GLY A 76 -19.70 -13.63 -11.96
N THR A 77 -18.75 -14.10 -12.78
CA THR A 77 -18.83 -14.90 -14.02
C THR A 77 -17.98 -14.32 -15.15
N ALA A 78 -16.71 -14.73 -15.16
CA ALA A 78 -15.89 -14.64 -16.36
C ALA A 78 -16.33 -15.66 -17.44
N GLU A 79 -17.52 -15.58 -18.05
CA GLU A 79 -17.83 -16.37 -19.27
C GLU A 79 -18.86 -15.72 -20.23
N ASN A 80 -18.39 -15.47 -21.46
CA ASN A 80 -19.09 -15.45 -22.76
C ASN A 80 -19.88 -14.22 -23.25
N GLU A 81 -19.35 -13.69 -24.36
CA GLU A 81 -20.04 -12.89 -25.37
C GLU A 81 -21.25 -13.66 -25.96
N HIS A 82 -22.47 -13.34 -25.54
CA HIS A 82 -23.66 -13.39 -26.39
C HIS A 82 -24.79 -12.54 -25.80
N GLU A 83 -25.21 -11.52 -26.57
CA GLU A 83 -26.42 -10.73 -26.32
C GLU A 83 -27.66 -11.64 -26.21
N GLU A 84 -28.57 -11.33 -25.29
CA GLU A 84 -29.94 -10.88 -25.58
C GLU A 84 -30.84 -10.96 -24.32
N ASN A 85 -31.36 -9.80 -23.90
CA ASN A 85 -32.69 -9.56 -23.32
C ASN A 85 -33.07 -10.22 -21.97
N ALA A 86 -33.22 -9.42 -20.91
CA ALA A 86 -34.48 -9.34 -20.13
C ALA A 86 -34.38 -8.29 -19.01
N ASP A 87 -35.45 -7.52 -18.91
CA ASP A 87 -35.78 -6.47 -17.97
C ASP A 87 -36.01 -7.07 -16.56
N GLU A 88 -35.06 -6.95 -15.64
CA GLU A 88 -35.29 -7.16 -14.21
C GLU A 88 -34.63 -6.03 -13.42
N LYS A 89 -35.45 -5.24 -12.72
CA LYS A 89 -35.01 -4.20 -11.77
C LYS A 89 -34.39 -4.88 -10.57
N GLU A 90 -33.10 -5.15 -10.65
CA GLU A 90 -32.29 -5.43 -9.48
C GLU A 90 -31.95 -4.09 -8.84
N GLU A 91 -32.15 -4.02 -7.53
CA GLU A 91 -31.75 -2.89 -6.71
C GLU A 91 -30.28 -2.60 -7.05
N GLU A 92 -29.96 -1.38 -7.51
CA GLU A 92 -28.58 -0.93 -7.75
C GLU A 92 -27.85 -0.90 -6.40
N GLU A 93 -27.56 -2.07 -5.81
CA GLU A 93 -26.45 -2.21 -4.89
C GLU A 93 -25.22 -1.87 -5.73
N GLU A 94 -24.73 -0.65 -5.56
CA GLU A 94 -23.48 -0.19 -6.15
C GLU A 94 -22.40 -1.19 -5.75
N GLU A 95 -22.08 -2.12 -6.66
CA GLU A 95 -21.08 -3.14 -6.40
C GLU A 95 -19.76 -2.46 -6.05
N GLU A 96 -19.21 -2.74 -4.87
CA GLU A 96 -17.99 -2.08 -4.43
C GLU A 96 -16.76 -2.67 -5.16
N PRO A 97 -15.81 -1.83 -5.60
CA PRO A 97 -14.61 -2.32 -6.26
C PRO A 97 -13.71 -3.07 -5.26
N GLN A 98 -13.18 -4.22 -5.67
CA GLN A 98 -12.29 -5.02 -4.82
C GLN A 98 -10.92 -4.35 -4.64
N TYR A 99 -10.42 -3.70 -5.70
CA TYR A 99 -9.14 -2.98 -5.69
C TYR A 99 -9.08 -1.91 -6.77
N PHE A 100 -8.12 -1.01 -6.64
CA PHE A 100 -7.89 0.13 -7.52
C PHE A 100 -6.46 0.11 -8.06
N THR A 101 -6.26 0.45 -9.34
CA THR A 101 -4.92 0.52 -9.94
C THR A 101 -4.61 1.86 -10.62
N TYR A 102 -3.34 2.26 -10.59
CA TYR A 102 -2.84 3.44 -11.30
C TYR A 102 -1.57 3.11 -12.10
N PRO A 103 -1.45 3.51 -13.37
CA PRO A 103 -0.29 3.16 -14.19
C PRO A 103 0.99 3.81 -13.69
N CYS A 104 2.06 3.02 -13.61
CA CYS A 104 3.39 3.52 -13.28
C CYS A 104 4.20 3.82 -14.55
N ARG A 105 5.09 4.82 -14.48
CA ARG A 105 6.02 5.18 -15.56
C ARG A 105 7.01 4.08 -15.95
N CYS A 106 7.17 3.05 -15.12
CA CYS A 106 7.98 1.87 -15.40
C CYS A 106 7.22 0.76 -16.15
N SER A 107 5.99 1.03 -16.61
CA SER A 107 5.05 0.06 -17.18
C SER A 107 4.48 -0.96 -16.18
N GLY A 108 4.74 -0.79 -14.88
CA GLY A 108 4.03 -1.50 -13.81
C GLY A 108 2.77 -0.75 -13.40
N GLN A 109 2.22 -1.10 -12.24
CA GLN A 109 1.07 -0.42 -11.65
C GLN A 109 1.26 -0.21 -10.14
N PHE A 110 0.61 0.82 -9.62
CA PHE A 110 0.29 0.93 -8.20
C PHE A 110 -1.06 0.24 -7.99
N MET A 111 -1.21 -0.47 -6.87
CA MET A 111 -2.43 -1.18 -6.52
C MET A 111 -2.74 -0.91 -5.05
N ILE A 112 -4.01 -0.65 -4.75
CA ILE A 112 -4.54 -0.53 -3.40
C ILE A 112 -5.86 -1.31 -3.31
N SER A 113 -6.02 -2.21 -2.34
CA SER A 113 -7.27 -2.96 -2.15
C SER A 113 -8.29 -2.17 -1.33
N LEU A 114 -9.56 -2.57 -1.41
CA LEU A 114 -10.61 -2.01 -0.56
C LEU A 114 -10.31 -2.21 0.93
N GLU A 115 -9.91 -3.43 1.32
CA GLU A 115 -9.48 -3.75 2.70
C GLU A 115 -8.36 -2.80 3.17
N GLN A 116 -7.41 -2.44 2.30
CA GLN A 116 -6.35 -1.49 2.64
C GLN A 116 -6.87 -0.07 2.87
N LEU A 117 -7.85 0.39 2.08
CA LEU A 117 -8.49 1.69 2.28
C LEU A 117 -9.23 1.74 3.62
N GLU A 118 -9.99 0.69 3.94
CA GLU A 118 -10.69 0.53 5.22
C GLU A 118 -9.72 0.51 6.42
N GLU A 119 -8.55 -0.09 6.26
CA GLU A 119 -7.48 -0.10 7.26
C GLU A 119 -6.74 1.25 7.41
N GLY A 120 -7.04 2.25 6.58
CA GLY A 120 -6.38 3.55 6.63
C GLY A 120 -5.04 3.61 5.88
N VAL A 121 -4.78 2.68 4.95
CA VAL A 121 -3.54 2.66 4.16
C VAL A 121 -3.60 3.76 3.09
N GLU A 122 -2.76 4.78 3.24
CA GLU A 122 -2.67 5.88 2.28
C GLU A 122 -1.41 5.84 1.40
N VAL A 123 -0.47 4.90 1.61
CA VAL A 123 0.81 4.85 0.86
C VAL A 123 1.00 3.48 0.20
N VAL A 124 1.14 3.47 -1.13
CA VAL A 124 1.34 2.24 -1.91
C VAL A 124 2.56 2.32 -2.80
N GLY A 125 3.21 1.17 -3.00
CA GLY A 125 4.42 1.02 -3.80
C GLY A 125 4.13 0.37 -5.15
N CYS A 126 4.91 0.70 -6.17
CA CYS A 126 4.91 -0.05 -7.42
C CYS A 126 5.85 -1.26 -7.31
N GLU A 127 5.36 -2.46 -7.58
CA GLU A 127 6.16 -3.70 -7.55
C GLU A 127 7.28 -3.72 -8.61
N GLY A 128 7.15 -2.93 -9.68
CA GLY A 128 8.12 -2.87 -10.78
C GLY A 128 9.36 -2.04 -10.45
N CYS A 129 9.19 -0.81 -9.94
CA CYS A 129 10.28 0.13 -9.72
C CYS A 129 10.55 0.47 -8.23
N GLY A 130 9.69 0.04 -7.31
CA GLY A 130 9.82 0.32 -5.88
C GLY A 130 9.55 1.78 -5.48
N GLU A 131 8.95 2.58 -6.37
CA GLU A 131 8.51 3.94 -6.06
C GLU A 131 7.23 3.92 -5.23
N TRP A 132 7.02 4.96 -4.40
CA TRP A 132 5.88 5.06 -3.50
C TRP A 132 5.03 6.30 -3.80
N VAL A 133 3.71 6.14 -3.81
CA VAL A 133 2.73 7.23 -3.94
C VAL A 133 1.82 7.28 -2.73
N ARG A 134 1.28 8.46 -2.46
CA ARG A 134 0.18 8.64 -1.51
C ARG A 134 -1.15 8.70 -2.24
N VAL A 135 -2.12 7.92 -1.80
CA VAL A 135 -3.50 7.89 -2.30
C VAL A 135 -4.35 8.79 -1.42
N GLY A 136 -5.04 9.77 -2.01
CA GLY A 136 -5.98 10.64 -1.31
C GLY A 136 -7.39 10.11 -1.43
N TYR A 137 -8.05 9.84 -0.30
CA TYR A 137 -9.44 9.40 -0.23
C TYR A 137 -10.11 9.96 1.02
N GLU A 138 -11.44 10.02 1.00
CA GLU A 138 -12.27 10.40 2.14
C GLU A 138 -13.17 9.21 2.49
N VAL A 139 -13.25 8.86 3.78
CA VAL A 139 -14.15 7.80 4.26
C VAL A 139 -15.50 8.45 4.53
N VAL A 140 -16.54 7.99 3.83
CA VAL A 140 -17.92 8.40 4.06
C VAL A 140 -18.54 7.41 5.05
N GLU A 141 -19.00 7.90 6.20
CA GLU A 141 -19.77 7.09 7.15
C GLU A 141 -21.26 7.19 6.81
N ASP A 142 -21.94 6.06 6.64
CA ASP A 142 -23.40 6.04 6.52
C ASP A 142 -24.04 6.50 7.85
N VAL A 143 -24.79 7.61 7.78
CA VAL A 143 -25.45 8.29 8.92
C VAL A 143 -26.83 7.75 9.26
#